data_AF-A0A958U365-F1
#
_entry.id   AF-A0A958U365-F1
#
_cell.length_a   1.000
_cell.length_b   1.000
_cell.length_c   1.000
_cell.angle_alpha   90.00
_cell.angle_beta   90.00
_cell.angle_gamma   90.00
#
_symmetry.space_group_name_H-M   'P 1'
#
loop_
_entity.id
_entity.type
_entity.pdbx_description
1 polymer ?
#
loop_
_entity_poly.entity_id
_entity_poly.type
_entity_poly.pdbx_seq_one_letter_code
_entity_poly.pdbx_strand_id
1 'polypeptide(L)'
;MNIIVVDNLDWKNEGADLGGNPPFDIVNVSGKTFDATVEYLAGSKGFDDVVYLINVHCVFASGDTKKKYDFQQQNGVTVYRHLLKIYEDIQEKLKVAFFSPITVENLVKLKPENAVLEHHSFFSVPFNWNNCVAELQAKTGWKYFNNASENLLSGWSFNGRSKINTNGKNIVVIDDQVKEWKTVFNAIFDNPKSQYYVSYQKNEAPNNEFSLDKIKDTNFKTKIHQADLIISDFYLQESHETDTWKTFAQLEDVSGYRLYKHIKENMNGGIPMLIHSSSSKIRYYQFLDRSGIDDWTAKDARLDVPNSQKQFNYECIKNSIERFTVGDHAEIYEHLKDFWRRIEKLKNFNTANWWYSKEDNRKDENDKRATKTEKQHIIDILTDAYFAIRAYLKREDLFAKSFSSKDNNFTASAIISNLGNTYELLGYSQKSADLTGLNLHLRFFFATRNAASHYASYRYLSIEDALIYFHYWLLALEDTETNALTKFAINGQFHIEQPEKSKFRMLYIWIQFYNSSNRPKTTPEKFEKRIDERMREILKGISHAELYTELHIEGATRGQVVLNWTEGNQSFNFVSEGRNGKLKLSNA
;
A
#
# COMPACT_ATOMS: atom_id res chain seq x y z
N MET A 1 -6.36 22.34 38.74
CA MET A 1 -5.24 22.21 37.80
C MET A 1 -3.93 22.49 38.52
N ASN A 2 -3.11 21.47 38.68
CA ASN A 2 -1.75 21.60 39.20
C ASN A 2 -0.79 21.82 38.03
N ILE A 3 0.14 22.76 38.16
CA ILE A 3 1.21 22.94 37.19
C ILE A 3 2.49 22.40 37.83
N ILE A 4 3.20 21.53 37.11
CA ILE A 4 4.48 21.01 37.52
C ILE A 4 5.53 21.60 36.59
N VAL A 5 6.37 22.47 37.12
CA VAL A 5 7.45 23.09 36.34
C VAL A 5 8.68 22.21 36.44
N VAL A 6 9.17 21.70 35.31
CA VAL A 6 10.41 20.91 35.23
C VAL A 6 11.50 21.82 34.68
N ASP A 7 12.40 22.25 35.56
CA ASP A 7 13.35 23.31 35.23
C ASP A 7 14.66 23.25 36.03
N ASN A 8 15.71 23.85 35.48
CA ASN A 8 17.06 23.87 36.04
C ASN A 8 17.46 25.21 36.70
N LEU A 9 16.59 26.23 36.72
CA LEU A 9 16.93 27.55 37.24
C LEU A 9 16.60 27.70 38.73
N ASP A 10 17.50 28.40 39.43
CA ASP A 10 17.19 29.01 40.73
C ASP A 10 16.58 30.39 40.46
N TRP A 11 15.27 30.37 40.22
CA TRP A 11 14.44 31.50 39.81
C TRP A 11 14.58 32.76 40.69
N LYS A 12 15.09 32.63 41.91
CA LYS A 12 15.35 33.77 42.83
C LYS A 12 16.51 34.67 42.39
N ASN A 13 17.43 34.19 41.55
CA ASN A 13 18.68 34.90 41.26
C ASN A 13 18.78 35.49 39.84
N GLU A 14 17.88 35.17 38.92
CA GLU A 14 18.03 35.52 37.48
C GLU A 14 17.14 36.67 36.99
N GLY A 15 16.56 37.47 37.89
CA GLY A 15 15.90 38.73 37.50
C GLY A 15 14.64 38.57 36.63
N ALA A 16 14.08 37.36 36.53
CA ALA A 16 12.69 37.20 36.17
C ALA A 16 11.87 37.85 37.30
N ASP A 17 11.06 38.86 36.97
CA ASP A 17 10.16 39.49 37.94
C ASP A 17 9.06 38.50 38.33
N LEU A 18 9.35 37.70 39.37
CA LEU A 18 8.47 36.69 39.93
C LEU A 18 7.64 37.34 41.03
N GLY A 19 6.61 38.08 40.62
CA GLY A 19 5.58 38.54 41.55
C GLY A 19 4.97 37.34 42.29
N GLY A 20 5.36 37.14 43.56
CA GLY A 20 4.77 36.18 44.49
C GLY A 20 5.35 34.76 44.45
N ASN A 21 5.14 34.00 45.53
CA ASN A 21 5.38 32.55 45.53
C ASN A 21 4.47 31.93 44.45
N PRO A 22 5.02 31.17 43.50
CA PRO A 22 4.20 30.49 42.49
C PRO A 22 3.23 29.51 43.18
N PRO A 23 1.92 29.51 42.85
CA PRO A 23 0.94 28.61 43.44
C PRO A 23 1.03 27.16 42.93
N PHE A 24 2.23 26.70 42.56
CA PHE A 24 2.46 25.43 41.85
C PHE A 24 3.75 24.72 42.30
N ASP A 25 3.79 23.40 42.08
CA ASP A 25 4.93 22.55 42.43
C ASP A 25 6.07 22.70 41.41
N ILE A 26 7.27 22.98 41.89
CA ILE A 26 8.47 23.12 41.06
C ILE A 26 9.38 21.91 41.27
N VAL A 27 9.67 21.22 40.17
CA VAL A 27 10.68 20.17 40.11
C VAL A 27 11.98 20.80 39.64
N ASN A 28 12.80 21.22 40.62
CA ASN A 28 14.17 21.62 40.32
C ASN A 28 14.96 20.36 39.89
N VAL A 29 15.38 20.33 38.63
CA VAL A 29 16.19 19.24 38.06
C VAL A 29 17.69 19.49 38.26
N SER A 30 18.10 20.73 38.52
CA SER A 30 19.49 21.06 38.81
C SER A 30 19.92 20.38 40.12
N GLY A 31 20.97 19.58 40.04
CA GLY A 31 21.47 18.79 41.18
C GLY A 31 20.74 17.46 41.43
N LYS A 32 19.70 17.12 40.65
CA LYS A 32 19.11 15.77 40.63
C LYS A 32 19.68 14.95 39.48
N THR A 33 19.76 13.63 39.65
CA THR A 33 19.99 12.72 38.53
C THR A 33 18.74 12.68 37.64
N PHE A 34 18.93 12.28 36.38
CA PHE A 34 17.83 12.12 35.45
C PHE A 34 16.79 11.11 35.96
N ASP A 35 17.25 9.94 36.43
CA ASP A 35 16.37 8.89 36.95
C ASP A 35 15.55 9.36 38.16
N ALA A 36 16.17 10.09 39.10
CA ALA A 36 15.47 10.64 40.26
C ALA A 36 14.39 11.66 39.86
N THR A 37 14.60 12.40 38.75
CA THR A 37 13.58 13.29 38.21
C THR A 37 12.42 12.50 37.61
N VAL A 38 12.70 11.46 36.82
CA VAL A 38 11.67 10.60 36.22
C VAL A 38 10.83 9.90 37.30
N GLU A 39 11.47 9.39 38.35
CA GLU A 39 10.78 8.77 39.49
C GLU A 39 9.85 9.75 40.21
N TYR A 40 10.33 10.99 40.44
CA TYR A 40 9.51 12.05 41.01
C TYR A 40 8.27 12.34 40.14
N LEU A 41 8.46 12.48 38.82
CA LEU A 41 7.37 12.74 37.88
C LEU A 41 6.38 11.56 37.83
N ALA A 42 6.86 10.32 37.92
CA ALA A 42 5.99 9.15 38.02
C ALA A 42 5.09 9.18 39.27
N GLY A 43 5.62 9.63 40.41
CA GLY A 43 4.85 9.85 41.63
C GLY A 43 3.74 10.90 41.48
N SER A 44 3.91 11.86 40.56
CA SER A 44 2.92 12.90 40.30
C SER A 44 1.75 12.48 39.38
N LYS A 45 1.83 11.29 38.75
CA LYS A 45 0.77 10.73 37.89
C LYS A 45 -0.59 10.58 38.60
N GLY A 46 -0.60 10.57 39.94
CA GLY A 46 -1.80 10.41 40.77
C GLY A 46 -2.54 11.71 41.15
N PHE A 47 -2.02 12.88 40.81
CA PHE A 47 -2.72 14.13 41.07
C PHE A 47 -3.84 14.37 40.04
N ASP A 48 -4.97 14.93 40.50
CA ASP A 48 -6.04 15.38 39.61
C ASP A 48 -5.55 16.56 38.76
N ASP A 49 -5.68 16.42 37.44
CA ASP A 49 -5.52 17.51 36.47
C ASP A 49 -4.16 18.25 36.50
N VAL A 50 -3.10 17.56 36.08
CA VAL A 50 -1.72 18.06 36.03
C VAL A 50 -1.32 18.56 34.64
N VAL A 51 -0.62 19.70 34.59
CA VAL A 51 0.09 20.21 33.40
C VAL A 51 1.58 20.26 33.68
N TYR A 52 2.38 19.57 32.85
CA TYR A 52 3.85 19.65 32.91
C TYR A 52 4.35 20.79 32.02
N LEU A 53 5.04 21.75 32.62
CA LEU A 53 5.71 22.84 31.90
C LEU A 53 7.22 22.58 31.92
N ILE A 54 7.79 22.19 30.78
CA ILE A 54 9.14 21.63 30.70
C ILE A 54 10.10 22.62 30.04
N ASN A 55 11.22 22.92 30.69
CA ASN A 55 12.32 23.63 30.04
C ASN A 55 12.98 22.72 29.00
N VAL A 56 13.14 23.19 27.76
CA VAL A 56 13.85 22.42 26.72
C VAL A 56 15.33 22.18 27.08
N HIS A 57 15.93 23.04 27.91
CA HIS A 57 17.36 23.04 28.23
C HIS A 57 17.71 22.45 29.61
N CYS A 58 16.94 21.46 30.09
CA CYS A 58 17.21 20.80 31.36
C CYS A 58 18.65 20.26 31.47
N VAL A 59 19.25 20.41 32.66
CA VAL A 59 20.59 19.91 32.98
C VAL A 59 20.50 19.07 34.25
N PHE A 60 21.06 17.86 34.19
CA PHE A 60 20.99 16.86 35.27
C PHE A 60 22.38 16.54 35.81
N ALA A 61 22.45 16.15 37.09
CA ALA A 61 23.67 15.60 37.66
C ALA A 61 23.97 14.22 37.03
N SER A 62 25.24 13.96 36.68
CA SER A 62 25.67 12.64 36.23
C SER A 62 25.52 11.62 37.36
N GLY A 63 25.06 10.41 37.02
CA GLY A 63 25.04 9.28 37.94
C GLY A 63 26.44 8.71 38.25
N ASP A 64 27.47 9.13 37.52
CA ASP A 64 28.85 8.66 37.72
C ASP A 64 29.52 9.43 38.86
N THR A 65 29.52 8.83 40.05
CA THR A 65 30.01 9.42 41.31
C THR A 65 31.53 9.68 41.35
N LYS A 66 32.28 9.28 40.32
CA LYS A 66 33.76 9.36 40.30
C LYS A 66 34.31 10.75 39.96
N LYS A 67 33.48 11.71 39.52
CA LYS A 67 33.92 13.09 39.28
C LYS A 67 32.97 14.07 39.95
N LYS A 68 33.53 14.92 40.81
CA LYS A 68 32.83 16.08 41.38
C LYS A 68 32.48 17.00 40.20
N TYR A 69 31.19 17.14 39.88
CA TYR A 69 30.62 18.00 38.83
C TYR A 69 30.76 17.49 37.38
N ASP A 70 30.17 16.33 37.08
CA ASP A 70 29.82 15.98 35.71
C ASP A 70 28.30 16.20 35.52
N PHE A 71 27.92 17.10 34.62
CA PHE A 71 26.51 17.40 34.32
C PHE A 71 26.16 16.83 32.95
N GLN A 72 25.08 16.05 32.89
CA GLN A 72 24.55 15.54 31.64
C GLN A 72 23.46 16.49 31.14
N GLN A 73 23.70 17.11 29.98
CA GLN A 73 22.64 17.82 29.27
C GLN A 73 21.70 16.77 28.65
N GLN A 74 20.47 16.70 29.16
CA GLN A 74 19.39 15.95 28.55
C GLN A 74 18.36 16.95 28.06
N ASN A 75 17.99 16.83 26.80
CA ASN A 75 16.96 17.67 26.20
C ASN A 75 15.64 17.51 26.96
N GLY A 76 14.89 18.59 27.21
CA GLY A 76 13.57 18.52 27.83
C GLY A 76 12.58 17.61 27.07
N VAL A 77 12.79 17.44 25.76
CA VAL A 77 12.05 16.44 24.95
C VAL A 77 12.33 15.00 25.41
N THR A 78 13.51 14.71 25.97
CA THR A 78 13.79 13.41 26.60
C THR A 78 12.89 13.20 27.82
N VAL A 79 12.74 14.20 28.70
CA VAL A 79 11.80 14.12 29.84
C VAL A 79 10.38 13.84 29.35
N TYR A 80 9.97 14.51 28.28
CA TYR A 80 8.67 14.28 27.66
C TYR A 80 8.47 12.83 27.18
N ARG A 81 9.47 12.21 26.54
CA ARG A 81 9.41 10.79 26.14
C ARG A 81 9.22 9.87 27.35
N HIS A 82 9.86 10.17 28.48
CA HIS A 82 9.62 9.42 29.71
C HIS A 82 8.20 9.62 30.26
N LEU A 83 7.66 10.85 30.19
CA LEU A 83 6.25 11.11 30.53
C LEU A 83 5.29 10.32 29.62
N LEU A 84 5.58 10.23 28.31
CA LEU A 84 4.80 9.39 27.40
C LEU A 84 4.78 7.92 27.82
N LYS A 85 5.90 7.39 28.30
CA LYS A 85 5.98 6.03 28.85
C LYS A 85 5.24 5.90 30.18
N ILE A 86 5.38 6.88 31.08
CA ILE A 86 4.66 6.91 32.36
C ILE A 86 3.15 6.89 32.13
N TYR A 87 2.64 7.60 31.12
CA TYR A 87 1.21 7.71 30.79
C TYR A 87 0.76 6.74 29.69
N GLU A 88 1.46 5.64 29.44
CA GLU A 88 1.19 4.78 28.27
C GLU A 88 -0.20 4.12 28.22
N ASP A 89 -0.89 4.00 29.36
CA ASP A 89 -2.25 3.46 29.42
C ASP A 89 -3.35 4.54 29.40
N ILE A 90 -2.97 5.81 29.53
CA ILE A 90 -3.87 6.96 29.71
C ILE A 90 -3.27 8.23 29.08
N GLN A 91 -2.79 8.14 27.83
CA GLN A 91 -2.11 9.26 27.15
C GLN A 91 -2.98 10.52 27.11
N GLU A 92 -4.30 10.37 27.09
CA GLU A 92 -5.26 11.46 27.07
C GLU A 92 -5.23 12.36 28.31
N LYS A 93 -4.65 11.87 29.42
CA LYS A 93 -4.48 12.63 30.66
C LYS A 93 -3.17 13.43 30.71
N LEU A 94 -2.22 13.16 29.80
CA LEU A 94 -0.94 13.84 29.78
C LEU A 94 -1.07 15.23 29.11
N LYS A 95 -0.83 16.29 29.87
CA LYS A 95 -0.83 17.68 29.39
C LYS A 95 0.57 18.26 29.51
N VAL A 96 1.17 18.67 28.39
CA VAL A 96 2.56 19.12 28.33
C VAL A 96 2.69 20.41 27.54
N ALA A 97 3.40 21.36 28.10
CA ALA A 97 3.87 22.56 27.43
C ALA A 97 5.38 22.71 27.62
N PHE A 98 6.01 23.47 26.74
CA PHE A 98 7.44 23.70 26.76
C PHE A 98 7.76 25.19 26.89
N PHE A 99 8.95 25.50 27.36
CA PHE A 99 9.48 26.86 27.30
C PHE A 99 10.98 26.88 27.03
N SER A 100 11.45 27.99 26.46
CA SER A 100 12.85 28.18 26.10
C SER A 100 13.15 29.65 25.77
N PRO A 101 14.38 30.14 25.98
CA PRO A 101 14.83 31.40 25.38
C PRO A 101 15.06 31.30 23.86
N ILE A 102 15.09 30.09 23.29
CA ILE A 102 15.26 29.86 21.85
C ILE A 102 13.90 29.52 21.24
N THR A 103 13.55 30.18 20.13
CA THR A 103 12.32 29.90 19.37
C THR A 103 12.25 28.44 18.91
N VAL A 104 11.04 27.88 18.81
CA VAL A 104 10.80 26.51 18.30
C VAL A 104 11.52 26.24 16.98
N GLU A 105 11.38 27.13 16.00
CA GLU A 105 12.00 26.98 14.67
C GLU A 105 13.51 26.74 14.76
N ASN A 106 14.21 27.57 15.53
CA ASN A 106 15.65 27.44 15.75
C ASN A 106 16.01 26.17 16.54
N LEU A 107 15.20 25.78 17.54
CA LEU A 107 15.41 24.53 18.29
C LEU A 107 15.32 23.31 17.38
N VAL A 108 14.31 23.24 16.51
CA VAL A 108 14.14 22.10 15.60
C VAL A 108 15.18 22.12 14.48
N LYS A 109 15.61 23.30 14.03
CA LYS A 109 16.73 23.42 13.08
C LYS A 109 18.05 22.91 13.65
N LEU A 110 18.32 23.16 14.94
CA LEU A 110 19.51 22.68 15.63
C LEU A 110 19.42 21.18 15.99
N LYS A 111 18.23 20.72 16.38
CA LYS A 111 17.95 19.35 16.81
C LYS A 111 16.65 18.86 16.15
N PRO A 112 16.71 18.28 14.94
CA PRO A 112 15.52 17.84 14.20
C PRO A 112 14.62 16.85 14.98
N GLU A 113 15.18 16.07 15.90
CA GLU A 113 14.46 15.21 16.84
C GLU A 113 13.45 15.95 17.73
N ASN A 114 13.49 17.28 17.76
CA ASN A 114 12.58 18.12 18.54
C ASN A 114 11.33 18.55 17.78
N ALA A 115 11.05 18.00 16.60
CA ALA A 115 9.89 18.38 15.80
C ALA A 115 8.55 18.32 16.57
N VAL A 116 8.46 17.48 17.60
CA VAL A 116 7.27 17.43 18.47
C VAL A 116 6.95 18.77 19.16
N LEU A 117 7.95 19.63 19.38
CA LEU A 117 7.76 20.97 19.96
C LEU A 117 6.82 21.85 19.13
N GLU A 118 6.76 21.65 17.81
CA GLU A 118 5.88 22.42 16.90
C GLU A 118 4.39 22.14 17.13
N HIS A 119 4.07 21.06 17.85
CA HIS A 119 2.70 20.64 18.11
C HIS A 119 2.26 20.90 19.55
N HIS A 120 3.17 21.31 20.44
CA HIS A 120 2.87 21.61 21.84
C HIS A 120 2.78 23.11 22.07
N SER A 121 2.11 23.51 23.17
CA SER A 121 2.20 24.91 23.63
C SER A 121 3.64 25.24 23.97
N PHE A 122 4.11 26.39 23.52
CA PHE A 122 5.50 26.81 23.66
C PHE A 122 5.60 28.27 24.09
N PHE A 123 6.33 28.53 25.18
CA PHE A 123 6.54 29.88 25.72
C PHE A 123 7.99 30.33 25.50
N SER A 124 8.16 31.50 24.88
CA SER A 124 9.49 32.11 24.74
C SER A 124 9.85 32.85 26.03
N VAL A 125 11.04 32.59 26.58
CA VAL A 125 11.55 33.24 27.78
C VAL A 125 12.30 34.52 27.41
N PRO A 126 12.18 35.62 28.19
CA PRO A 126 11.35 35.75 29.38
C PRO A 126 9.85 35.86 29.08
N PHE A 127 9.01 35.26 29.92
CA PHE A 127 7.54 35.39 29.87
C PHE A 127 6.96 35.74 31.25
N ASN A 128 5.75 36.30 31.27
CA ASN A 128 5.01 36.57 32.50
C ASN A 128 4.28 35.30 32.98
N TRP A 129 4.55 34.88 34.22
CA TRP A 129 3.97 33.65 34.79
C TRP A 129 2.45 33.69 34.92
N ASN A 130 1.86 34.80 35.35
CA ASN A 130 0.41 34.90 35.48
C ASN A 130 -0.27 34.71 34.12
N ASN A 131 0.30 35.30 33.07
CA ASN A 131 -0.20 35.13 31.71
C ASN A 131 -0.02 33.68 31.22
N CYS A 132 1.15 33.07 31.46
CA CYS A 132 1.41 31.67 31.12
C CYS A 132 0.42 30.73 31.82
N VAL A 133 0.21 30.90 33.13
CA VAL A 133 -0.73 30.11 33.93
C VAL A 133 -2.15 30.27 33.40
N ALA A 134 -2.58 31.51 33.14
CA ALA A 134 -3.91 31.77 32.59
C ALA A 134 -4.11 31.09 31.22
N GLU A 135 -3.09 31.12 30.35
CA GLU A 135 -3.13 30.43 29.05
C GLU A 135 -3.21 28.91 29.20
N LEU A 136 -2.41 28.32 30.10
CA LEU A 136 -2.43 26.89 30.37
C LEU A 136 -3.77 26.43 30.96
N GLN A 137 -4.36 27.23 31.85
CA GLN A 137 -5.68 26.95 32.46
C GLN A 137 -6.81 27.05 31.45
N ALA A 138 -6.72 27.98 30.50
CA ALA A 138 -7.73 28.15 29.45
C ALA A 138 -7.63 27.10 28.32
N LYS A 139 -6.55 26.32 28.25
CA LYS A 139 -6.29 25.42 27.13
C LYS A 139 -7.16 24.15 27.17
N THR A 140 -8.01 23.98 26.16
CA THR A 140 -8.97 22.86 26.05
C THR A 140 -8.67 21.85 24.94
N GLY A 141 -7.56 22.00 24.20
CA GLY A 141 -7.21 21.14 23.06
C GLY A 141 -5.76 20.62 23.10
N TRP A 142 -5.45 19.79 24.10
CA TRP A 142 -4.11 19.19 24.24
C TRP A 142 -3.83 18.18 23.11
N LYS A 143 -2.57 18.13 22.65
CA LYS A 143 -2.14 17.18 21.63
C LYS A 143 -1.66 15.90 22.28
N TYR A 144 -2.08 14.78 21.70
CA TYR A 144 -1.75 13.44 22.18
C TYR A 144 -0.68 12.84 21.28
N PHE A 145 0.26 12.14 21.91
CA PHE A 145 1.27 11.34 21.25
C PHE A 145 1.49 10.08 22.09
N ASN A 146 2.01 9.04 21.45
CA ASN A 146 2.75 7.96 22.10
C ASN A 146 4.20 7.98 21.57
N ASN A 147 5.10 7.22 22.19
CA ASN A 147 6.50 7.19 21.77
C ASN A 147 6.68 6.77 20.30
N ALA A 148 5.84 5.87 19.76
CA ALA A 148 5.94 5.46 18.36
C ALA A 148 5.62 6.61 17.40
N SER A 149 4.54 7.35 17.67
CA SER A 149 4.12 8.50 16.88
C SER A 149 5.14 9.65 16.96
N GLU A 150 5.71 9.91 18.14
CA GLU A 150 6.77 10.89 18.32
C GLU A 150 8.05 10.50 17.58
N ASN A 151 8.46 9.23 17.68
CA ASN A 151 9.63 8.71 16.98
C ASN A 151 9.46 8.82 15.45
N LEU A 152 8.24 8.59 14.93
CA LEU A 152 7.95 8.79 13.50
C LEU A 152 8.07 10.26 13.09
N LEU A 153 7.53 11.18 13.88
CA LEU A 153 7.62 12.61 13.62
C LEU A 153 9.08 13.11 13.67
N SER A 154 9.86 12.64 14.64
CA SER A 154 11.30 12.85 14.72
C SER A 154 11.99 12.36 13.43
N GLY A 155 11.68 11.13 12.99
CA GLY A 155 12.25 10.56 11.76
C GLY A 155 11.95 11.36 10.50
N TRP A 156 10.72 11.88 10.37
CA TRP A 156 10.33 12.79 9.29
C TRP A 156 11.18 14.07 9.29
N SER A 157 11.41 14.66 10.45
CA SER A 157 12.23 15.86 10.61
C SER A 157 13.68 15.62 10.20
N PHE A 158 14.27 14.48 10.58
CA PHE A 158 15.61 14.08 10.12
C PHE A 158 15.68 13.82 8.62
N ASN A 159 14.62 13.31 8.01
CA ASN A 159 14.54 13.08 6.58
C ASN A 159 14.22 14.38 5.79
N GLY A 160 14.75 15.52 6.25
CA GLY A 160 14.57 16.83 5.62
C GLY A 160 13.12 17.29 5.53
N ARG A 161 12.21 16.73 6.34
CA ARG A 161 10.77 16.97 6.29
C ARG A 161 10.12 16.65 4.94
N SER A 162 10.74 15.79 4.14
CA SER A 162 10.12 15.31 2.90
C SER A 162 8.84 14.57 3.25
N LYS A 163 7.69 15.13 2.87
CA LYS A 163 6.39 14.50 3.08
C LYS A 163 6.23 13.22 2.26
N ILE A 164 5.32 12.36 2.72
CA ILE A 164 4.84 11.17 2.01
C ILE A 164 3.88 11.64 0.92
N ASN A 165 4.19 11.31 -0.33
CA ASN A 165 3.38 11.64 -1.49
C ASN A 165 2.19 10.67 -1.61
N THR A 166 0.98 11.19 -1.46
CA THR A 166 -0.25 10.41 -1.61
C THR A 166 -0.84 10.51 -3.00
N ASN A 167 -0.38 11.45 -3.84
CA ASN A 167 -0.94 11.70 -5.16
C ASN A 167 -2.48 11.85 -5.16
N GLY A 168 -3.02 12.45 -4.09
CA GLY A 168 -4.46 12.65 -3.91
C GLY A 168 -5.26 11.40 -3.52
N LYS A 169 -4.59 10.27 -3.24
CA LYS A 169 -5.23 9.00 -2.88
C LYS A 169 -5.91 9.06 -1.51
N ASN A 170 -7.04 8.37 -1.39
CA ASN A 170 -7.82 8.23 -0.17
C ASN A 170 -7.21 7.17 0.73
N ILE A 171 -6.73 7.56 1.92
CA ILE A 171 -6.10 6.65 2.87
C ILE A 171 -6.99 6.49 4.09
N VAL A 172 -7.33 5.25 4.45
CA VAL A 172 -8.03 4.95 5.70
C VAL A 172 -7.02 4.47 6.73
N VAL A 173 -6.93 5.17 7.87
CA VAL A 173 -6.07 4.79 9.00
C VAL A 173 -6.96 4.23 10.11
N ILE A 174 -6.70 2.98 10.52
CA ILE A 174 -7.43 2.27 11.56
C ILE A 174 -6.48 1.96 12.71
N ASP A 175 -6.77 2.49 13.89
CA ASP A 175 -5.91 2.37 15.07
C ASP A 175 -6.78 2.48 16.34
N ASP A 176 -6.37 1.88 17.45
CA ASP A 176 -7.02 2.09 18.74
C ASP A 176 -6.57 3.43 19.38
N GLN A 177 -5.42 3.95 18.97
CA GLN A 177 -4.82 5.24 19.37
C GLN A 177 -4.84 6.28 18.24
N VAL A 178 -5.98 6.41 17.54
CA VAL A 178 -6.10 7.30 16.38
C VAL A 178 -5.78 8.77 16.69
N LYS A 179 -6.03 9.24 17.91
CA LYS A 179 -5.83 10.66 18.26
C LYS A 179 -4.35 11.05 18.18
N GLU A 180 -3.47 10.14 18.60
CA GLU A 180 -2.02 10.23 18.58
C GLU A 180 -1.52 10.24 17.14
N TRP A 181 -1.97 9.27 16.35
CA TRP A 181 -1.56 9.13 14.95
C TRP A 181 -2.06 10.25 14.04
N LYS A 182 -3.25 10.80 14.31
CA LYS A 182 -3.84 11.87 13.49
C LYS A 182 -2.97 13.11 13.41
N THR A 183 -2.33 13.50 14.51
CA THR A 183 -1.45 14.69 14.50
C THR A 183 -0.23 14.43 13.63
N VAL A 184 0.39 13.25 13.77
CA VAL A 184 1.62 12.87 13.04
C VAL A 184 1.34 12.68 11.55
N PHE A 185 0.30 11.93 11.20
CA PHE A 185 -0.04 11.69 9.79
C PHE A 185 -0.41 12.99 9.07
N ASN A 186 -1.16 13.89 9.69
CA ASN A 186 -1.42 15.22 9.11
C ASN A 186 -0.15 16.05 8.87
N ALA A 187 0.90 15.86 9.68
CA ALA A 187 2.17 16.54 9.48
C ALA A 187 2.97 15.93 8.32
N ILE A 188 3.10 14.60 8.28
CA ILE A 188 4.02 13.91 7.37
C ILE A 188 3.46 13.64 5.98
N PHE A 189 2.15 13.68 5.77
CA PHE A 189 1.55 13.51 4.45
C PHE A 189 1.39 14.84 3.69
N ASP A 190 1.46 14.76 2.35
CA ASP A 190 1.26 15.89 1.43
C ASP A 190 -0.20 16.37 1.35
N ASN A 191 -1.16 15.47 1.46
CA ASN A 191 -2.60 15.76 1.43
C ASN A 191 -3.34 15.20 2.65
N PRO A 192 -3.42 15.96 3.76
CA PRO A 192 -4.14 15.55 4.96
C PRO A 192 -5.65 15.35 4.75
N LYS A 193 -6.23 15.99 3.74
CA LYS A 193 -7.68 15.98 3.50
C LYS A 193 -8.18 14.66 2.93
N SER A 194 -7.30 13.87 2.30
CA SER A 194 -7.64 12.54 1.78
C SER A 194 -7.44 11.42 2.82
N GLN A 195 -7.20 11.77 4.08
CA GLN A 195 -7.04 10.80 5.17
C GLN A 195 -8.31 10.67 6.01
N TYR A 196 -8.78 9.44 6.15
CA TYR A 196 -9.91 9.07 6.98
C TYR A 196 -9.43 8.27 8.17
N TYR A 197 -9.63 8.82 9.36
CA TYR A 197 -9.19 8.20 10.62
C TYR A 197 -10.36 7.48 11.28
N VAL A 198 -10.16 6.19 11.58
CA VAL A 198 -11.17 5.30 12.14
C VAL A 198 -10.64 4.72 13.45
N SER A 199 -11.26 5.10 14.56
CA SER A 199 -10.83 4.65 15.89
C SER A 199 -11.51 3.34 16.25
N TYR A 200 -10.72 2.35 16.62
CA TYR A 200 -11.20 1.09 17.18
C TYR A 200 -11.38 1.21 18.71
N GLN A 201 -12.60 0.99 19.21
CA GLN A 201 -12.91 1.15 20.63
C GLN A 201 -12.58 -0.13 21.43
N LYS A 202 -11.28 -0.34 21.71
CA LYS A 202 -10.76 -1.53 22.42
C LYS A 202 -11.51 -1.90 23.71
N ASN A 203 -11.94 -0.89 24.46
CA ASN A 203 -12.58 -1.03 25.78
C ASN A 203 -14.11 -1.21 25.73
N GLU A 204 -14.73 -1.14 24.56
CA GLU A 204 -16.16 -1.43 24.43
C GLU A 204 -16.44 -2.93 24.36
N ALA A 205 -17.68 -3.33 24.65
CA ALA A 205 -18.11 -4.72 24.57
C ALA A 205 -18.13 -5.23 23.11
N PRO A 206 -17.83 -6.52 22.84
CA PRO A 206 -17.45 -7.57 23.80
C PRO A 206 -16.03 -7.39 24.34
N ASN A 207 -15.86 -7.49 25.66
CA ASN A 207 -14.56 -7.24 26.30
C ASN A 207 -13.51 -8.29 25.88
N ASN A 208 -12.28 -7.85 25.61
CA ASN A 208 -11.15 -8.70 25.24
C ASN A 208 -11.33 -9.53 23.94
N GLU A 209 -12.32 -9.19 23.12
CA GLU A 209 -12.56 -9.86 21.84
C GLU A 209 -12.58 -8.86 20.70
N PHE A 210 -12.03 -9.29 19.55
CA PHE A 210 -12.13 -8.55 18.31
C PHE A 210 -13.58 -8.52 17.81
N SER A 211 -14.13 -7.34 17.58
CA SER A 211 -15.43 -7.18 16.92
C SER A 211 -15.43 -5.92 16.06
N LEU A 212 -16.03 -6.02 14.86
CA LEU A 212 -16.24 -4.87 13.98
C LEU A 212 -17.19 -3.84 14.58
N ASP A 213 -18.09 -4.26 15.48
CA ASP A 213 -19.02 -3.34 16.14
C ASP A 213 -18.32 -2.32 17.04
N LYS A 214 -17.05 -2.55 17.38
CA LYS A 214 -16.18 -1.60 18.08
C LYS A 214 -15.65 -0.49 17.17
N ILE A 215 -15.91 -0.57 15.87
CA ILE A 215 -15.75 0.53 14.93
C ILE A 215 -17.09 1.23 14.80
N LYS A 216 -17.28 2.31 15.57
CA LYS A 216 -18.56 3.05 15.64
C LYS A 216 -18.83 3.99 14.47
N ASP A 217 -17.96 4.00 13.47
CA ASP A 217 -18.13 4.82 12.27
C ASP A 217 -19.17 4.19 11.35
N THR A 218 -20.37 4.78 11.29
CA THR A 218 -21.47 4.32 10.45
C THR A 218 -21.14 4.33 8.95
N ASN A 219 -20.14 5.13 8.54
CA ASN A 219 -19.66 5.20 7.16
C ASN A 219 -18.42 4.32 6.92
N PHE A 220 -18.02 3.49 7.88
CA PHE A 220 -16.82 2.66 7.79
C PHE A 220 -16.77 1.86 6.49
N LYS A 221 -17.83 1.10 6.18
CA LYS A 221 -17.90 0.30 4.96
C LYS A 221 -17.75 1.15 3.69
N THR A 222 -18.44 2.28 3.62
CA THR A 222 -18.34 3.20 2.48
C THR A 222 -16.92 3.73 2.30
N LYS A 223 -16.26 4.13 3.40
CA LYS A 223 -14.87 4.60 3.39
C LYS A 223 -13.91 3.51 2.92
N ILE A 224 -14.09 2.26 3.39
CA ILE A 224 -13.29 1.10 2.96
C ILE A 224 -13.44 0.83 1.46
N HIS A 225 -14.63 1.02 0.89
CA HIS A 225 -14.84 0.87 -0.56
C HIS A 225 -14.24 2.01 -1.39
N GLN A 226 -14.16 3.22 -0.83
CA GLN A 226 -13.63 4.41 -1.50
C GLN A 226 -12.13 4.62 -1.29
N ALA A 227 -11.53 3.83 -0.40
CA ALA A 227 -10.14 3.95 -0.06
C ALA A 227 -9.24 3.37 -1.16
N ASP A 228 -8.07 3.96 -1.29
CA ASP A 228 -7.00 3.51 -2.17
C ASP A 228 -5.95 2.70 -1.41
N LEU A 229 -5.83 2.94 -0.10
CA LEU A 229 -4.97 2.22 0.83
C LEU A 229 -5.60 2.21 2.23
N ILE A 230 -5.47 1.09 2.94
CA ILE A 230 -5.77 1.02 4.36
C ILE A 230 -4.47 0.82 5.13
N ILE A 231 -4.25 1.66 6.14
CA ILE A 231 -3.19 1.48 7.14
C ILE A 231 -3.87 1.03 8.42
N SER A 232 -3.55 -0.16 8.93
CA SER A 232 -4.14 -0.67 10.17
C SER A 232 -3.06 -1.00 11.17
N ASP A 233 -3.30 -0.69 12.45
CA ASP A 233 -2.52 -1.30 13.51
C ASP A 233 -2.73 -2.81 13.55
N PHE A 234 -1.67 -3.52 13.95
CA PHE A 234 -1.73 -4.96 14.14
C PHE A 234 -2.47 -5.34 15.44
N TYR A 235 -2.37 -4.54 16.51
CA TYR A 235 -2.90 -4.84 17.83
C TYR A 235 -4.02 -3.89 18.24
N LEU A 236 -5.18 -3.99 17.60
CA LEU A 236 -6.34 -3.16 17.90
C LEU A 236 -7.03 -3.53 19.22
N GLN A 237 -7.04 -4.83 19.57
CA GLN A 237 -7.72 -5.35 20.77
C GLN A 237 -6.75 -5.77 21.87
N GLU A 238 -5.69 -6.47 21.50
CA GLU A 238 -4.75 -7.04 22.44
C GLU A 238 -3.81 -5.94 22.97
N SER A 239 -3.22 -6.16 24.14
CA SER A 239 -2.06 -5.35 24.54
C SER A 239 -0.82 -5.83 23.79
N HIS A 240 0.12 -4.93 23.56
CA HIS A 240 1.41 -5.30 22.96
C HIS A 240 2.10 -6.36 23.83
N GLU A 241 2.62 -7.41 23.19
CA GLU A 241 3.23 -8.52 23.93
C GLU A 241 4.57 -8.12 24.55
N THR A 242 4.73 -8.42 25.83
CA THR A 242 5.98 -8.15 26.54
C THR A 242 7.06 -9.21 26.27
N ASP A 243 6.79 -10.53 26.29
CA ASP A 243 7.89 -11.51 26.18
C ASP A 243 7.61 -12.88 25.52
N THR A 244 6.36 -13.32 25.36
CA THR A 244 6.08 -14.65 24.79
C THR A 244 6.02 -14.63 23.26
N TRP A 245 6.44 -15.71 22.60
CA TRP A 245 6.35 -15.83 21.13
C TRP A 245 5.01 -16.47 20.76
N LYS A 246 4.14 -15.74 20.06
CA LYS A 246 2.97 -16.36 19.43
C LYS A 246 3.37 -17.41 18.39
N THR A 247 2.58 -18.47 18.28
CA THR A 247 2.60 -19.39 17.14
C THR A 247 1.95 -18.73 15.92
N PHE A 248 2.11 -19.30 14.72
CA PHE A 248 1.41 -18.81 13.54
C PHE A 248 -0.12 -18.79 13.72
N ALA A 249 -0.70 -19.85 14.29
CA ALA A 249 -2.13 -19.91 14.59
C ALA A 249 -2.58 -18.79 15.54
N GLN A 250 -1.79 -18.51 16.58
CA GLN A 250 -2.08 -17.40 17.49
C GLN A 250 -1.92 -16.02 16.83
N LEU A 251 -1.06 -15.89 15.81
CA LEU A 251 -0.93 -14.65 15.02
C LEU A 251 -2.12 -14.43 14.09
N GLU A 252 -2.75 -15.51 13.61
CA GLU A 252 -4.01 -15.41 12.86
C GLU A 252 -5.18 -14.91 13.71
N ASP A 253 -5.08 -15.03 15.03
CA ASP A 253 -6.09 -14.55 15.95
C ASP A 253 -5.91 -13.09 16.37
N VAL A 254 -4.78 -12.46 16.02
CA VAL A 254 -4.53 -11.06 16.37
C VAL A 254 -5.51 -10.14 15.64
N SER A 255 -6.12 -9.22 16.39
CA SER A 255 -7.20 -8.34 15.93
C SER A 255 -6.94 -7.61 14.61
N GLY A 256 -5.75 -7.06 14.38
CA GLY A 256 -5.41 -6.39 13.11
C GLY A 256 -5.38 -7.36 11.93
N TYR A 257 -4.97 -8.62 12.13
CA TYR A 257 -5.06 -9.64 11.09
C TYR A 257 -6.49 -10.13 10.86
N ARG A 258 -7.29 -10.26 11.93
CA ARG A 258 -8.72 -10.58 11.80
C ARG A 258 -9.46 -9.50 11.02
N LEU A 259 -9.15 -8.22 11.27
CA LEU A 259 -9.67 -7.10 10.50
C LEU A 259 -9.25 -7.19 9.02
N TYR A 260 -7.96 -7.45 8.76
CA TYR A 260 -7.46 -7.70 7.41
C TYR A 260 -8.26 -8.81 6.70
N LYS A 261 -8.39 -9.99 7.33
CA LYS A 261 -9.15 -11.11 6.76
C LYS A 261 -10.59 -10.71 6.46
N HIS A 262 -11.25 -10.06 7.40
CA HIS A 262 -12.63 -9.63 7.23
C HIS A 262 -12.79 -8.66 6.05
N ILE A 263 -11.92 -7.65 5.94
CA ILE A 263 -11.95 -6.70 4.82
C ILE A 263 -11.74 -7.45 3.50
N LYS A 264 -10.77 -8.37 3.45
CA LYS A 264 -10.45 -9.09 2.21
C LYS A 264 -11.56 -10.05 1.77
N GLU A 265 -12.21 -10.72 2.71
CA GLU A 265 -13.20 -11.76 2.44
C GLU A 265 -14.61 -11.19 2.28
N ASN A 266 -14.97 -10.12 3.00
CA ASN A 266 -16.35 -9.68 3.18
C ASN A 266 -16.63 -8.22 2.79
N MET A 267 -15.60 -7.40 2.55
CA MET A 267 -15.79 -5.97 2.23
C MET A 267 -15.20 -5.60 0.88
N ASN A 268 -13.87 -5.54 0.77
CA ASN A 268 -13.17 -5.12 -0.43
C ASN A 268 -11.84 -5.88 -0.52
N GLY A 269 -11.83 -7.07 -1.13
CA GLY A 269 -10.61 -7.85 -1.38
C GLY A 269 -9.60 -7.15 -2.30
N GLY A 270 -10.08 -6.15 -3.06
CA GLY A 270 -9.37 -5.30 -4.01
C GLY A 270 -8.34 -4.35 -3.39
N ILE A 271 -8.61 -3.87 -2.17
CA ILE A 271 -7.91 -2.72 -1.63
C ILE A 271 -6.58 -3.12 -0.95
N PRO A 272 -5.44 -2.49 -1.26
CA PRO A 272 -4.20 -2.79 -0.56
C PRO A 272 -4.29 -2.43 0.93
N MET A 273 -3.67 -3.26 1.77
CA MET A 273 -3.57 -3.03 3.21
C MET A 273 -2.12 -3.07 3.69
N LEU A 274 -1.73 -2.02 4.39
CA LEU A 274 -0.46 -1.91 5.09
C LEU A 274 -0.70 -2.11 6.60
N ILE A 275 -0.01 -3.07 7.19
CA ILE A 275 -0.08 -3.33 8.64
C ILE A 275 1.06 -2.61 9.35
N HIS A 276 0.74 -1.76 10.32
CA HIS A 276 1.72 -1.23 11.26
C HIS A 276 1.79 -2.14 12.49
N SER A 277 2.99 -2.58 12.88
CA SER A 277 3.19 -3.45 14.06
C SER A 277 4.27 -2.91 14.97
N SER A 278 4.06 -2.93 16.28
CA SER A 278 5.10 -2.60 17.27
C SER A 278 6.04 -3.77 17.59
N SER A 279 5.78 -4.97 17.04
CA SER A 279 6.59 -6.16 17.29
C SER A 279 7.88 -6.14 16.46
N SER A 280 9.02 -6.36 17.12
CA SER A 280 10.33 -6.56 16.48
C SER A 280 10.71 -8.03 16.29
N LYS A 281 9.79 -8.96 16.58
CA LYS A 281 10.06 -10.40 16.61
C LYS A 281 10.06 -10.97 15.18
N ILE A 282 11.14 -11.63 14.76
CA ILE A 282 11.29 -12.17 13.39
C ILE A 282 10.14 -13.10 12.94
N ARG A 283 9.55 -13.87 13.87
CA ARG A 283 8.40 -14.74 13.55
C ARG A 283 7.17 -13.95 13.10
N TYR A 284 6.97 -12.75 13.63
CA TYR A 284 5.90 -11.86 13.19
C TYR A 284 6.12 -11.40 11.76
N TYR A 285 7.36 -11.06 11.41
CA TYR A 285 7.71 -10.67 10.05
C TYR A 285 7.48 -11.83 9.07
N GLN A 286 7.93 -13.04 9.44
CA GLN A 286 7.67 -14.25 8.67
C GLN A 286 6.17 -14.53 8.49
N PHE A 287 5.36 -14.27 9.52
CA PHE A 287 3.91 -14.38 9.43
C PHE A 287 3.34 -13.35 8.47
N LEU A 288 3.55 -12.05 8.71
CA LEU A 288 3.04 -10.96 7.87
C LEU A 288 3.47 -11.11 6.39
N ASP A 289 4.68 -11.62 6.14
CA ASP A 289 5.18 -11.94 4.81
C ASP A 289 4.40 -13.08 4.14
N ARG A 290 3.98 -14.10 4.90
CA ARG A 290 3.28 -15.29 4.40
C ARG A 290 1.76 -15.15 4.40
N SER A 291 1.19 -14.22 5.15
CA SER A 291 -0.26 -14.11 5.36
C SER A 291 -1.03 -13.32 4.29
N GLY A 292 -0.39 -13.02 3.15
CA GLY A 292 -1.03 -12.34 2.02
C GLY A 292 -1.27 -10.83 2.20
N ILE A 293 -0.88 -10.25 3.34
CA ILE A 293 -0.86 -8.79 3.57
C ILE A 293 0.01 -8.12 2.51
N ASP A 294 -0.43 -6.97 1.99
CA ASP A 294 0.24 -6.27 0.89
C ASP A 294 1.58 -5.67 1.31
N ASP A 295 1.63 -5.01 2.47
CA ASP A 295 2.88 -4.59 3.09
C ASP A 295 2.76 -4.44 4.61
N TRP A 296 3.87 -4.32 5.32
CA TRP A 296 3.88 -4.04 6.75
C TRP A 296 5.11 -3.23 7.15
N THR A 297 4.98 -2.45 8.22
CA THR A 297 6.09 -1.66 8.76
C THR A 297 6.09 -1.69 10.30
N ALA A 298 7.26 -1.46 10.88
CA ALA A 298 7.44 -1.46 12.33
C ALA A 298 7.22 -0.07 12.94
N LYS A 299 6.45 -0.02 14.02
CA LYS A 299 6.32 1.13 14.93
C LYS A 299 7.39 1.00 16.02
N ASP A 300 8.30 1.96 16.12
CA ASP A 300 9.32 1.94 17.17
C ASP A 300 8.87 2.74 18.39
N ALA A 301 8.42 2.05 19.44
CA ALA A 301 7.94 2.68 20.67
C ALA A 301 9.03 2.85 21.75
N ARG A 302 10.28 2.49 21.46
CA ARG A 302 11.38 2.61 22.44
C ARG A 302 11.68 4.07 22.75
N LEU A 303 12.13 4.33 23.97
CA LEU A 303 12.51 5.68 24.42
C LEU A 303 13.78 6.15 23.72
N ASP A 304 14.81 5.31 23.72
CA ASP A 304 16.16 5.64 23.26
C ASP A 304 16.44 5.09 21.86
N VAL A 305 15.67 5.56 20.88
CA VAL A 305 15.90 5.20 19.47
C VAL A 305 16.95 6.14 18.87
N PRO A 306 18.07 5.63 18.31
CA PRO A 306 19.05 6.46 17.62
C PRO A 306 18.43 7.25 16.47
N ASN A 307 18.87 8.49 16.27
CA ASN A 307 18.33 9.38 15.23
C ASN A 307 18.39 8.76 13.83
N SER A 308 19.47 8.05 13.49
CA SER A 308 19.60 7.30 12.23
C SER A 308 18.54 6.22 12.06
N GLN A 309 18.17 5.53 13.15
CA GLN A 309 17.10 4.54 13.13
C GLN A 309 15.73 5.21 13.00
N LYS A 310 15.49 6.36 13.64
CA LYS A 310 14.24 7.12 13.47
C LYS A 310 14.06 7.54 12.00
N GLN A 311 15.11 8.07 11.38
CA GLN A 311 15.11 8.42 9.96
C GLN A 311 14.82 7.20 9.07
N PHE A 312 15.54 6.10 9.28
CA PHE A 312 15.34 4.86 8.52
C PHE A 312 13.92 4.30 8.66
N ASN A 313 13.34 4.32 9.87
CA ASN A 313 11.96 3.88 10.09
C ASN A 313 10.95 4.76 9.33
N TYR A 314 11.17 6.08 9.30
CA TYR A 314 10.36 6.99 8.51
C TYR A 314 10.47 6.71 7.00
N GLU A 315 11.69 6.51 6.49
CA GLU A 315 11.93 6.15 5.09
C GLU A 315 11.25 4.83 4.71
N CYS A 316 11.29 3.82 5.58
CA CYS A 316 10.56 2.57 5.37
C CYS A 316 9.05 2.81 5.24
N ILE A 317 8.44 3.56 6.17
CA ILE A 317 7.01 3.88 6.11
C ILE A 317 6.65 4.70 4.87
N LYS A 318 7.47 5.71 4.55
CA LYS A 318 7.30 6.53 3.35
C LYS A 318 7.31 5.66 2.09
N ASN A 319 8.32 4.83 1.91
CA ASN A 319 8.46 3.97 0.73
C ASN A 319 7.33 2.93 0.63
N SER A 320 6.95 2.33 1.76
CA SER A 320 5.85 1.37 1.80
C SER A 320 4.51 2.00 1.42
N ILE A 321 4.23 3.23 1.85
CA ILE A 321 3.00 3.93 1.46
C ILE A 321 3.08 4.42 0.02
N GLU A 322 4.19 5.03 -0.39
CA GLU A 322 4.41 5.54 -1.74
C GLU A 322 4.36 4.44 -2.80
N ARG A 323 4.67 3.18 -2.45
CA ARG A 323 4.45 2.02 -3.31
C ARG A 323 3.01 1.90 -3.81
N PHE A 324 2.03 2.26 -2.99
CA PHE A 324 0.61 2.15 -3.32
C PHE A 324 0.03 3.43 -3.91
N THR A 325 0.70 4.56 -3.75
CA THR A 325 0.18 5.88 -4.13
C THR A 325 0.91 6.52 -5.30
N VAL A 326 2.16 6.11 -5.60
CA VAL A 326 3.02 6.68 -6.63
C VAL A 326 3.70 5.59 -7.46
N GLY A 327 3.96 5.90 -8.74
CA GLY A 327 4.74 5.05 -9.65
C GLY A 327 3.98 3.84 -10.19
N ASP A 328 4.74 2.90 -10.76
CA ASP A 328 4.21 1.78 -11.54
C ASP A 328 3.40 0.81 -10.66
N HIS A 329 3.87 0.52 -9.44
CA HIS A 329 3.16 -0.32 -8.49
C HIS A 329 1.77 0.23 -8.14
N ALA A 330 1.66 1.54 -7.89
CA ALA A 330 0.38 2.18 -7.63
C ALA A 330 -0.59 2.01 -8.81
N GLU A 331 -0.09 2.10 -10.04
CA GLU A 331 -0.92 1.89 -11.23
C GLU A 331 -1.39 0.42 -11.35
N ILE A 332 -0.55 -0.56 -11.02
CA ILE A 332 -0.94 -1.96 -10.99
C ILE A 332 -2.02 -2.19 -9.91
N TYR A 333 -1.91 -1.57 -8.73
CA TYR A 333 -2.94 -1.65 -7.70
C TYR A 333 -4.27 -1.02 -8.12
N GLU A 334 -4.28 0.02 -8.96
CA GLU A 334 -5.52 0.51 -9.59
C GLU A 334 -6.19 -0.54 -10.48
N HIS A 335 -5.40 -1.24 -11.29
CA HIS A 335 -5.92 -2.33 -12.13
C HIS A 335 -6.47 -3.47 -11.26
N LEU A 336 -5.76 -3.84 -10.20
CA LEU A 336 -6.21 -4.85 -9.25
C LEU A 336 -7.54 -4.48 -8.57
N LYS A 337 -7.72 -3.23 -8.17
CA LYS A 337 -9.00 -2.74 -7.63
C LYS A 337 -10.14 -2.87 -8.66
N ASP A 338 -9.89 -2.48 -9.91
CA ASP A 338 -10.89 -2.65 -10.99
C ASP A 338 -11.19 -4.13 -11.23
N PHE A 339 -10.16 -4.99 -11.27
CA PHE A 339 -10.33 -6.42 -11.49
C PHE A 339 -11.16 -7.06 -10.39
N TRP A 340 -10.87 -6.75 -9.13
CA TRP A 340 -11.63 -7.28 -8.02
C TRP A 340 -13.11 -6.87 -8.08
N ARG A 341 -13.38 -5.58 -8.36
CA ARG A 341 -14.76 -5.08 -8.53
C ARG A 341 -15.52 -5.84 -9.61
N ARG A 342 -14.85 -6.16 -10.72
CA ARG A 342 -15.44 -6.95 -11.82
C ARG A 342 -15.66 -8.41 -11.42
N ILE A 343 -14.70 -9.02 -10.71
CA ILE A 343 -14.86 -10.38 -10.16
C ILE A 343 -16.05 -10.44 -9.20
N GLU A 344 -16.20 -9.46 -8.31
CA GLU A 344 -17.35 -9.35 -7.39
C GLU A 344 -18.67 -9.19 -8.15
N LYS A 345 -18.68 -8.35 -9.19
CA LYS A 345 -19.84 -8.22 -10.07
C LYS A 345 -20.20 -9.57 -10.70
N LEU A 346 -19.23 -10.30 -11.24
CA LEU A 346 -19.43 -11.63 -11.85
C LEU A 346 -19.89 -12.69 -10.83
N LYS A 347 -19.32 -12.69 -9.61
CA LYS A 347 -19.76 -13.54 -8.49
C LYS A 347 -21.26 -13.36 -8.24
N ASN A 348 -21.69 -12.11 -8.11
CA ASN A 348 -23.07 -11.75 -7.77
C ASN A 348 -24.03 -11.76 -8.98
N PHE A 349 -23.52 -11.89 -10.20
CA PHE A 349 -24.35 -11.88 -11.42
C PHE A 349 -25.12 -13.19 -11.60
N ASN A 350 -26.42 -13.18 -11.31
CA ASN A 350 -27.28 -14.38 -11.41
C ASN A 350 -28.17 -14.42 -12.67
N THR A 351 -28.19 -13.35 -13.47
CA THR A 351 -29.13 -13.15 -14.59
C THR A 351 -28.51 -13.31 -15.97
N ALA A 352 -27.20 -13.56 -16.08
CA ALA A 352 -26.59 -13.73 -17.38
C ALA A 352 -26.96 -15.12 -17.94
N ASN A 353 -27.88 -15.11 -18.92
CA ASN A 353 -28.50 -16.27 -19.56
C ASN A 353 -27.51 -17.32 -20.08
N TRP A 354 -26.25 -16.95 -20.32
CA TRP A 354 -25.22 -17.84 -20.86
C TRP A 354 -24.49 -18.68 -19.78
N TRP A 355 -24.51 -18.27 -18.51
CA TRP A 355 -23.92 -19.05 -17.41
C TRP A 355 -24.85 -20.12 -16.83
N TYR A 356 -26.17 -20.03 -17.10
CA TYR A 356 -27.19 -20.71 -16.28
C TYR A 356 -28.47 -21.10 -17.03
N SER A 357 -28.44 -21.31 -18.35
CA SER A 357 -29.69 -21.65 -19.05
C SER A 357 -30.19 -23.04 -18.63
N LYS A 358 -31.35 -23.12 -17.98
CA LYS A 358 -32.13 -24.34 -17.78
C LYS A 358 -32.67 -24.83 -19.13
N GLU A 359 -31.96 -25.67 -19.86
CA GLU A 359 -32.59 -26.54 -20.87
C GLU A 359 -31.95 -27.91 -20.87
N ASP A 360 -32.41 -28.72 -19.92
CA ASP A 360 -32.19 -30.16 -19.83
C ASP A 360 -32.99 -30.93 -20.91
N ASN A 361 -33.25 -30.34 -22.09
CA ASN A 361 -34.21 -30.90 -23.05
C ASN A 361 -33.94 -30.66 -24.55
N ARG A 362 -32.73 -30.30 -25.00
CA ARG A 362 -32.40 -30.34 -26.43
C ARG A 362 -31.10 -31.08 -26.73
N LYS A 363 -31.24 -32.17 -27.48
CA LYS A 363 -30.18 -32.96 -28.11
C LYS A 363 -29.59 -32.21 -29.32
N ASP A 364 -28.86 -31.13 -29.09
CA ASP A 364 -27.95 -30.60 -30.12
C ASP A 364 -26.51 -30.59 -29.55
N GLU A 365 -25.65 -31.39 -30.17
CA GLU A 365 -24.34 -31.82 -29.65
C GLU A 365 -23.23 -30.77 -29.64
N ASN A 366 -23.48 -29.50 -29.99
CA ASN A 366 -22.40 -28.54 -30.21
C ASN A 366 -22.42 -27.27 -29.36
N ASP A 367 -23.28 -27.15 -28.34
CA ASP A 367 -23.38 -25.93 -27.54
C ASP A 367 -23.36 -26.21 -26.03
N LYS A 368 -22.18 -26.53 -25.50
CA LYS A 368 -21.96 -26.68 -24.06
C LYS A 368 -21.99 -25.30 -23.39
N ARG A 369 -23.02 -25.03 -22.60
CA ARG A 369 -23.10 -23.86 -21.71
C ARG A 369 -22.56 -24.22 -20.32
N ALA A 370 -21.93 -23.26 -19.64
CA ALA A 370 -21.39 -23.47 -18.31
C ALA A 370 -22.49 -23.80 -17.29
N THR A 371 -22.18 -24.72 -16.37
CA THR A 371 -22.96 -25.10 -15.19
C THR A 371 -22.65 -24.15 -14.02
N LYS A 372 -23.45 -24.21 -12.94
CA LYS A 372 -23.17 -23.46 -11.70
C LYS A 372 -21.80 -23.76 -11.11
N THR A 373 -21.36 -25.01 -11.23
CA THR A 373 -20.03 -25.47 -10.82
C THR A 373 -18.94 -24.86 -11.70
N GLU A 374 -19.15 -24.79 -13.01
CA GLU A 374 -18.21 -24.16 -13.95
C GLU A 374 -18.13 -22.64 -13.76
N LYS A 375 -19.23 -21.93 -13.44
CA LYS A 375 -19.14 -20.52 -13.04
C LYS A 375 -18.25 -20.37 -11.81
N GLN A 376 -18.45 -21.18 -10.77
CA GLN A 376 -17.64 -21.09 -9.56
C GLN A 376 -16.15 -21.34 -9.87
N HIS A 377 -15.83 -22.37 -10.67
CA HIS A 377 -14.44 -22.63 -11.07
C HIS A 377 -13.82 -21.47 -11.87
N ILE A 378 -14.57 -20.83 -12.76
CA ILE A 378 -14.07 -19.65 -13.49
C ILE A 378 -13.82 -18.50 -12.52
N ILE A 379 -14.74 -18.26 -11.58
CA ILE A 379 -14.56 -17.25 -10.54
C ILE A 379 -13.31 -17.55 -9.67
N ASP A 380 -13.07 -18.81 -9.34
CA ASP A 380 -11.91 -19.24 -8.56
C ASP A 380 -10.62 -19.00 -9.36
N ILE A 381 -10.57 -19.35 -10.65
CA ILE A 381 -9.43 -19.05 -11.53
C ILE A 381 -9.11 -17.55 -11.57
N LEU A 382 -10.14 -16.70 -11.75
CA LEU A 382 -9.96 -15.24 -11.75
C LEU A 382 -9.45 -14.74 -10.39
N THR A 383 -10.00 -15.29 -9.29
CA THR A 383 -9.61 -14.95 -7.92
C THR A 383 -8.15 -15.35 -7.66
N ASP A 384 -7.73 -16.54 -8.09
CA ASP A 384 -6.36 -17.03 -7.95
C ASP A 384 -5.37 -16.21 -8.78
N ALA A 385 -5.72 -15.88 -10.02
CA ALA A 385 -4.91 -15.00 -10.87
C ALA A 385 -4.71 -13.61 -10.25
N TYR A 386 -5.78 -13.06 -9.66
CA TYR A 386 -5.73 -11.81 -8.90
C TYR A 386 -4.77 -11.88 -7.71
N PHE A 387 -4.88 -12.91 -6.87
CA PHE A 387 -3.97 -13.08 -5.73
C PHE A 387 -2.53 -13.38 -6.14
N ALA A 388 -2.31 -14.06 -7.28
CA ALA A 388 -0.99 -14.32 -7.82
C ALA A 388 -0.28 -13.02 -8.27
N ILE A 389 -0.99 -12.10 -8.93
CA ILE A 389 -0.44 -10.78 -9.29
C ILE A 389 -0.07 -9.99 -8.04
N ARG A 390 -0.93 -10.01 -7.00
CA ARG A 390 -0.62 -9.33 -5.72
C ARG A 390 0.60 -9.93 -5.04
N ALA A 391 0.70 -11.25 -4.99
CA ALA A 391 1.85 -11.93 -4.41
C ALA A 391 3.16 -11.67 -5.18
N TYR A 392 3.07 -11.47 -6.50
CA TYR A 392 4.20 -11.08 -7.34
C TYR A 392 4.76 -9.72 -6.94
N LEU A 393 3.90 -8.69 -6.84
CA LEU A 393 4.31 -7.34 -6.45
C LEU A 393 5.05 -7.33 -5.11
N LYS A 394 4.55 -8.10 -4.12
CA LYS A 394 5.21 -8.24 -2.81
C LYS A 394 6.60 -8.88 -2.89
N ARG A 395 6.80 -9.82 -3.83
CA ARG A 395 8.05 -10.56 -3.98
C ARG A 395 9.08 -9.84 -4.83
N GLU A 396 8.70 -9.00 -5.79
CA GLU A 396 9.67 -8.19 -6.56
C GLU A 396 10.58 -7.37 -5.62
N ASP A 397 10.07 -6.88 -4.49
CA ASP A 397 10.88 -6.19 -3.47
C ASP A 397 11.90 -7.11 -2.76
N LEU A 398 11.52 -8.35 -2.45
CA LEU A 398 12.42 -9.35 -1.85
C LEU A 398 13.44 -9.86 -2.88
N PHE A 399 13.02 -10.10 -4.13
CA PHE A 399 13.90 -10.47 -5.23
C PHE A 399 14.92 -9.37 -5.53
N ALA A 400 14.50 -8.10 -5.54
CA ALA A 400 15.39 -6.95 -5.70
C ALA A 400 16.41 -6.81 -4.57
N LYS A 401 16.09 -7.25 -3.34
CA LYS A 401 16.98 -7.13 -2.17
C LYS A 401 17.86 -8.36 -1.88
N SER A 402 17.43 -9.57 -2.20
CA SER A 402 18.03 -10.78 -1.61
C SER A 402 18.64 -11.79 -2.56
N PHE A 403 18.28 -11.80 -3.85
CA PHE A 403 18.85 -12.79 -4.76
C PHE A 403 18.98 -12.24 -6.16
N SER A 404 20.21 -12.26 -6.67
CA SER A 404 20.60 -12.15 -8.07
C SER A 404 20.02 -13.28 -8.95
N SER A 405 18.75 -13.63 -8.75
CA SER A 405 17.96 -14.56 -9.55
C SER A 405 17.25 -13.78 -10.65
N LYS A 406 17.32 -14.28 -11.89
CA LYS A 406 17.10 -13.50 -13.11
C LYS A 406 15.73 -13.68 -13.79
N ASP A 407 14.76 -14.38 -13.19
CA ASP A 407 13.54 -14.76 -13.93
C ASP A 407 12.23 -14.23 -13.32
N ASN A 408 12.05 -12.91 -13.39
CA ASN A 408 10.81 -12.21 -13.03
C ASN A 408 9.61 -12.56 -13.94
N ASN A 409 9.85 -13.32 -15.02
CA ASN A 409 8.89 -13.51 -16.11
C ASN A 409 8.12 -14.85 -16.04
N PHE A 410 8.56 -15.79 -15.19
CA PHE A 410 7.84 -17.05 -14.93
C PHE A 410 6.45 -16.82 -14.34
N THR A 411 6.32 -15.81 -13.46
CA THR A 411 5.04 -15.53 -12.78
C THR A 411 3.97 -15.02 -13.74
N ALA A 412 4.31 -14.10 -14.65
CA ALA A 412 3.39 -13.61 -15.68
C ALA A 412 2.86 -14.75 -16.57
N SER A 413 3.76 -15.64 -17.01
CA SER A 413 3.41 -16.82 -17.80
C SER A 413 2.47 -17.77 -17.06
N ALA A 414 2.74 -18.03 -15.76
CA ALA A 414 1.88 -18.87 -14.92
C ALA A 414 0.48 -18.26 -14.73
N ILE A 415 0.38 -16.94 -14.52
CA ILE A 415 -0.89 -16.22 -14.41
C ILE A 415 -1.70 -16.34 -15.70
N ILE A 416 -1.07 -16.07 -16.85
CA ILE A 416 -1.72 -16.16 -18.17
C ILE A 416 -2.15 -17.60 -18.46
N SER A 417 -1.31 -18.59 -18.15
CA SER A 417 -1.66 -20.00 -18.31
C SER A 417 -2.86 -20.39 -17.45
N ASN A 418 -2.92 -19.93 -16.20
CA ASN A 418 -4.05 -20.22 -15.31
C ASN A 418 -5.35 -19.58 -15.80
N LEU A 419 -5.30 -18.31 -16.20
CA LEU A 419 -6.43 -17.62 -16.84
C LEU A 419 -6.84 -18.33 -18.14
N GLY A 420 -5.89 -18.92 -18.85
CA GLY A 420 -6.14 -19.79 -20.01
C GLY A 420 -7.00 -21.02 -19.70
N ASN A 421 -7.03 -21.52 -18.46
CA ASN A 421 -7.89 -22.64 -18.08
C ASN A 421 -9.38 -22.28 -18.17
N THR A 422 -9.74 -20.98 -18.09
CA THR A 422 -11.10 -20.51 -18.36
C THR A 422 -11.55 -20.88 -19.78
N TYR A 423 -10.64 -20.85 -20.76
CA TYR A 423 -10.92 -21.26 -22.13
C TYR A 423 -11.29 -22.74 -22.23
N GLU A 424 -10.59 -23.60 -21.48
CA GLU A 424 -10.82 -25.05 -21.49
C GLU A 424 -12.13 -25.42 -20.79
N LEU A 425 -12.45 -24.76 -19.68
CA LEU A 425 -13.71 -24.96 -18.95
C LEU A 425 -14.94 -24.53 -19.75
N LEU A 426 -14.79 -23.57 -20.65
CA LEU A 426 -15.85 -23.17 -21.58
C LEU A 426 -16.01 -24.14 -22.77
N GLY A 427 -15.27 -25.25 -22.81
CA GLY A 427 -15.45 -26.33 -23.78
C GLY A 427 -14.83 -26.07 -25.15
N TYR A 428 -14.02 -25.02 -25.30
CA TYR A 428 -13.29 -24.74 -26.54
C TYR A 428 -12.13 -25.74 -26.70
N SER A 429 -12.40 -26.93 -27.26
CA SER A 429 -11.36 -27.95 -27.44
C SER A 429 -10.53 -27.74 -28.71
N GLN A 430 -9.23 -28.04 -28.64
CA GLN A 430 -8.29 -28.07 -29.78
C GLN A 430 -8.74 -29.01 -30.92
N LYS A 431 -9.65 -29.98 -30.66
CA LYS A 431 -10.12 -30.94 -31.67
C LYS A 431 -11.09 -30.34 -32.69
N SER A 432 -11.56 -29.10 -32.49
CA SER A 432 -12.21 -28.30 -33.54
C SER A 432 -11.14 -27.70 -34.46
N ALA A 433 -10.43 -28.57 -35.19
CA ALA A 433 -9.28 -28.24 -36.03
C ALA A 433 -9.64 -27.49 -37.34
N ASP A 434 -10.76 -26.76 -37.35
CA ASP A 434 -11.03 -25.71 -38.33
C ASP A 434 -10.90 -24.34 -37.62
N LEU A 435 -9.65 -23.96 -37.38
CA LEU A 435 -9.23 -22.66 -36.84
C LEU A 435 -9.67 -21.48 -37.75
N THR A 436 -10.25 -21.76 -38.92
CA THR A 436 -10.77 -20.80 -39.88
C THR A 436 -12.04 -20.09 -39.41
N GLY A 437 -12.72 -20.59 -38.36
CA GLY A 437 -13.96 -20.01 -37.84
C GLY A 437 -13.84 -19.13 -36.59
N LEU A 438 -12.83 -19.29 -35.74
CA LEU A 438 -12.83 -18.69 -34.39
C LEU A 438 -12.96 -17.15 -34.38
N ASN A 439 -13.76 -16.60 -33.48
CA ASN A 439 -13.80 -15.17 -33.15
C ASN A 439 -12.41 -14.67 -32.72
N LEU A 440 -12.07 -13.42 -33.08
CA LEU A 440 -10.78 -12.82 -32.76
C LEU A 440 -10.45 -12.81 -31.25
N HIS A 441 -11.46 -12.70 -30.37
CA HIS A 441 -11.27 -12.78 -28.91
C HIS A 441 -10.76 -14.16 -28.49
N LEU A 442 -11.39 -15.24 -28.97
CA LEU A 442 -10.96 -16.61 -28.68
C LEU A 442 -9.57 -16.90 -29.25
N ARG A 443 -9.24 -16.35 -30.44
CA ARG A 443 -7.90 -16.46 -31.02
C ARG A 443 -6.85 -15.72 -30.20
N PHE A 444 -7.17 -14.51 -29.72
CA PHE A 444 -6.29 -13.76 -28.81
C PHE A 444 -6.06 -14.53 -27.51
N PHE A 445 -7.13 -15.05 -26.89
CA PHE A 445 -7.03 -15.84 -25.66
C PHE A 445 -6.17 -17.09 -25.86
N PHE A 446 -6.47 -17.86 -26.90
CA PHE A 446 -5.74 -19.08 -27.24
C PHE A 446 -4.27 -18.81 -27.61
N ALA A 447 -3.99 -17.80 -28.43
CA ALA A 447 -2.63 -17.48 -28.86
C ALA A 447 -1.77 -17.00 -27.68
N THR A 448 -2.31 -16.17 -26.80
CA THR A 448 -1.60 -15.67 -25.61
C THR A 448 -1.40 -16.79 -24.59
N ARG A 449 -2.42 -17.65 -24.37
CA ARG A 449 -2.31 -18.86 -23.55
C ARG A 449 -1.22 -19.80 -24.07
N ASN A 450 -1.21 -20.08 -25.38
CA ASN A 450 -0.20 -20.96 -25.97
C ASN A 450 1.19 -20.35 -25.87
N ALA A 451 1.32 -19.04 -26.12
CA ALA A 451 2.58 -18.34 -25.91
C ALA A 451 3.05 -18.54 -24.46
N ALA A 452 2.17 -18.37 -23.47
CA ALA A 452 2.46 -18.58 -22.05
C ALA A 452 2.65 -20.05 -21.62
N SER A 453 2.42 -21.04 -22.49
CA SER A 453 2.74 -22.46 -22.22
C SER A 453 4.08 -22.92 -22.78
N HIS A 454 4.76 -22.09 -23.60
CA HIS A 454 6.08 -22.42 -24.13
C HIS A 454 7.18 -21.80 -23.29
N TYR A 455 8.09 -22.63 -22.76
CA TYR A 455 9.23 -22.20 -21.92
C TYR A 455 10.09 -21.09 -22.56
N ALA A 456 10.26 -21.14 -23.89
CA ALA A 456 11.00 -20.11 -24.65
C ALA A 456 10.28 -18.74 -24.68
N SER A 457 8.98 -18.68 -24.42
CA SER A 457 8.21 -17.45 -24.31
C SER A 457 8.23 -16.86 -22.91
N TYR A 458 8.58 -17.65 -21.88
CA TYR A 458 8.54 -17.19 -20.50
C TYR A 458 9.38 -15.95 -20.32
N ARG A 459 10.54 -15.85 -20.98
CA ARG A 459 11.45 -14.70 -20.86
C ARG A 459 10.94 -13.41 -21.48
N TYR A 460 9.81 -13.43 -22.21
CA TYR A 460 9.28 -12.29 -22.93
C TYR A 460 7.94 -11.79 -22.38
N LEU A 461 7.29 -12.58 -21.51
CA LEU A 461 6.04 -12.18 -20.86
C LEU A 461 6.34 -11.38 -19.59
N SER A 462 5.71 -10.23 -19.49
CA SER A 462 5.80 -9.33 -18.34
C SER A 462 4.50 -9.35 -17.55
N ILE A 463 4.51 -8.79 -16.33
CA ILE A 463 3.30 -8.62 -15.55
C ILE A 463 2.26 -7.77 -16.29
N GLU A 464 2.68 -6.84 -17.15
CA GLU A 464 1.79 -6.04 -17.98
C GLU A 464 1.00 -6.89 -18.98
N ASP A 465 1.66 -7.87 -19.62
CA ASP A 465 0.98 -8.81 -20.52
C ASP A 465 -0.10 -9.59 -19.76
N ALA A 466 0.19 -10.00 -18.52
CA ALA A 466 -0.78 -10.68 -17.65
C ALA A 466 -1.95 -9.77 -17.23
N LEU A 467 -1.68 -8.49 -16.91
CA LEU A 467 -2.71 -7.51 -16.57
C LEU A 467 -3.65 -7.26 -17.76
N ILE A 468 -3.09 -7.07 -18.96
CA ILE A 468 -3.90 -6.85 -20.16
C ILE A 468 -4.74 -8.10 -20.46
N TYR A 469 -4.13 -9.28 -20.40
CA TYR A 469 -4.83 -10.55 -20.63
C TYR A 469 -5.99 -10.77 -19.65
N PHE A 470 -5.76 -10.48 -18.37
CA PHE A 470 -6.79 -10.57 -17.33
C PHE A 470 -7.91 -9.56 -17.53
N HIS A 471 -7.58 -8.30 -17.83
CA HIS A 471 -8.57 -7.26 -18.11
C HIS A 471 -9.52 -7.69 -19.25
N TYR A 472 -8.98 -8.25 -20.33
CA TYR A 472 -9.78 -8.73 -21.44
C TYR A 472 -10.63 -9.94 -21.08
N TRP A 473 -10.14 -10.87 -20.26
CA TRP A 473 -10.99 -11.94 -19.73
C TRP A 473 -12.18 -11.38 -18.95
N LEU A 474 -11.97 -10.39 -18.08
CA LEU A 474 -13.06 -9.79 -17.30
C LEU A 474 -14.08 -9.09 -18.20
N LEU A 475 -13.63 -8.28 -19.17
CA LEU A 475 -14.54 -7.65 -20.15
C LEU A 475 -15.32 -8.70 -20.95
N ALA A 476 -14.63 -9.74 -21.42
CA ALA A 476 -15.24 -10.83 -22.15
C ALA A 476 -16.18 -11.65 -21.29
N LEU A 477 -16.10 -11.65 -19.97
CA LEU A 477 -17.05 -12.36 -19.11
C LEU A 477 -18.23 -11.46 -18.71
N GLU A 478 -18.04 -10.15 -18.62
CA GLU A 478 -19.05 -9.19 -18.17
C GLU A 478 -20.09 -8.76 -19.21
N ASP A 479 -19.85 -8.95 -20.52
CA ASP A 479 -20.84 -8.59 -21.55
C ASP A 479 -22.08 -9.49 -21.48
N THR A 480 -23.24 -8.90 -21.15
CA THR A 480 -24.48 -9.61 -20.78
C THR A 480 -25.54 -9.61 -21.88
N GLU A 481 -25.34 -8.84 -22.95
CA GLU A 481 -26.36 -8.62 -23.99
C GLU A 481 -26.29 -9.64 -25.13
N THR A 482 -25.22 -10.44 -25.16
CA THR A 482 -24.97 -11.44 -26.21
C THR A 482 -25.00 -12.86 -25.62
N ASN A 483 -25.67 -13.80 -26.31
CA ASN A 483 -25.58 -15.23 -25.96
C ASN A 483 -24.13 -15.73 -26.19
N ALA A 484 -23.73 -16.85 -25.57
CA ALA A 484 -22.35 -17.36 -25.70
C ALA A 484 -21.91 -17.53 -27.18
N LEU A 485 -22.84 -18.02 -28.02
CA LEU A 485 -22.66 -18.19 -29.45
C LEU A 485 -22.37 -16.89 -30.19
N THR A 486 -22.99 -15.77 -29.85
CA THR A 486 -22.85 -14.46 -30.53
C THR A 486 -21.70 -13.65 -29.93
N LYS A 487 -21.52 -13.74 -28.63
CA LYS A 487 -20.45 -13.11 -27.87
C LYS A 487 -19.07 -13.58 -28.30
N PHE A 488 -18.99 -14.86 -28.63
CA PHE A 488 -17.82 -15.50 -29.21
C PHE A 488 -18.08 -16.03 -30.63
N ALA A 489 -19.06 -15.44 -31.35
CA ALA A 489 -19.50 -15.91 -32.69
C ALA A 489 -18.38 -15.97 -33.71
N ILE A 490 -18.45 -17.06 -34.45
CA ILE A 490 -17.58 -17.49 -35.52
C ILE A 490 -18.12 -16.91 -36.82
N ASN A 491 -17.48 -15.87 -37.36
CA ASN A 491 -17.53 -15.55 -38.78
C ASN A 491 -16.31 -14.71 -39.16
N GLY A 492 -15.43 -15.29 -39.97
CA GLY A 492 -14.26 -14.64 -40.52
C GLY A 492 -13.13 -15.64 -40.76
N GLN A 493 -12.81 -15.89 -42.04
CA GLN A 493 -11.63 -16.67 -42.42
C GLN A 493 -10.37 -15.86 -42.10
N PHE A 494 -9.44 -16.51 -41.40
CA PHE A 494 -8.08 -16.01 -41.16
C PHE A 494 -7.14 -17.21 -41.20
N HIS A 495 -6.13 -17.18 -42.07
CA HIS A 495 -5.07 -18.18 -42.21
C HIS A 495 -3.79 -17.66 -41.58
N ILE A 496 -3.36 -18.22 -40.45
CA ILE A 496 -2.05 -17.89 -39.88
C ILE A 496 -1.47 -19.14 -39.22
N GLU A 497 -0.43 -19.70 -39.82
CA GLU A 497 0.55 -20.49 -39.09
C GLU A 497 1.44 -19.50 -38.31
N GLN A 498 1.60 -19.70 -37.00
CA GLN A 498 2.30 -18.75 -36.12
C GLN A 498 3.83 -18.91 -36.24
N PRO A 499 4.61 -17.82 -36.20
CA PRO A 499 6.07 -17.92 -36.23
C PRO A 499 6.58 -18.71 -35.03
N GLU A 500 7.56 -19.61 -35.25
CA GLU A 500 8.08 -20.52 -34.22
C GLU A 500 8.76 -19.81 -33.05
N LYS A 501 9.27 -18.59 -33.27
CA LYS A 501 9.99 -17.79 -32.28
C LYS A 501 9.04 -16.93 -31.43
N SER A 502 9.12 -17.12 -30.11
CA SER A 502 8.21 -16.57 -29.10
C SER A 502 8.03 -15.04 -29.11
N LYS A 503 9.11 -14.27 -29.29
CA LYS A 503 9.07 -12.79 -29.31
C LYS A 503 8.29 -12.20 -30.50
N PHE A 504 8.40 -12.82 -31.68
CA PHE A 504 7.65 -12.41 -32.87
C PHE A 504 6.18 -12.77 -32.77
N ARG A 505 5.90 -13.94 -32.20
CA ARG A 505 4.54 -14.40 -31.90
C ARG A 505 3.81 -13.41 -30.99
N MET A 506 4.46 -12.91 -29.93
CA MET A 506 3.89 -11.90 -29.03
C MET A 506 3.61 -10.57 -29.73
N LEU A 507 4.58 -10.05 -30.51
CA LEU A 507 4.40 -8.82 -31.29
C LEU A 507 3.21 -8.94 -32.25
N TYR A 508 3.12 -10.08 -32.94
CA TYR A 508 2.06 -10.37 -33.89
C TYR A 508 0.67 -10.42 -33.23
N ILE A 509 0.55 -11.12 -32.09
CA ILE A 509 -0.70 -11.21 -31.32
C ILE A 509 -1.20 -9.81 -30.95
N TRP A 510 -0.32 -8.94 -30.43
CA TRP A 510 -0.69 -7.59 -30.02
C TRP A 510 -1.09 -6.68 -31.18
N ILE A 511 -0.41 -6.74 -32.33
CA ILE A 511 -0.76 -5.97 -33.54
C ILE A 511 -2.14 -6.36 -34.06
N GLN A 512 -2.42 -7.67 -34.15
CA GLN A 512 -3.72 -8.17 -34.61
C GLN A 512 -4.84 -7.76 -33.65
N PHE A 513 -4.55 -7.82 -32.35
CA PHE A 513 -5.48 -7.39 -31.33
C PHE A 513 -5.78 -5.88 -31.42
N TYR A 514 -4.75 -5.04 -31.55
CA TYR A 514 -4.87 -3.59 -31.67
C TYR A 514 -5.72 -3.17 -32.87
N ASN A 515 -5.54 -3.84 -34.02
CA ASN A 515 -6.23 -3.50 -35.27
C ASN A 515 -7.67 -4.04 -35.40
N SER A 516 -8.18 -4.72 -34.37
CA SER A 516 -9.50 -5.36 -34.37
C SER A 516 -10.67 -4.38 -34.37
N SER A 517 -11.63 -4.58 -35.28
CA SER A 517 -12.92 -3.85 -35.27
C SER A 517 -13.83 -4.22 -34.08
N ASN A 518 -13.54 -5.34 -33.42
CA ASN A 518 -14.33 -5.90 -32.30
C ASN A 518 -13.66 -5.66 -30.94
N ARG A 519 -12.63 -4.80 -30.89
CA ARG A 519 -12.05 -4.34 -29.62
C ARG A 519 -13.14 -3.66 -28.77
N PRO A 520 -13.22 -3.90 -27.45
CA PRO A 520 -14.20 -3.26 -26.58
C PRO A 520 -14.11 -1.74 -26.72
N LYS A 521 -15.14 -1.13 -27.31
CA LYS A 521 -15.19 0.33 -27.59
C LYS A 521 -15.41 1.18 -26.33
N THR A 522 -15.64 0.53 -25.18
CA THR A 522 -16.12 1.16 -23.95
C THR A 522 -14.99 1.66 -23.03
N THR A 523 -13.72 1.35 -23.28
CA THR A 523 -12.57 1.91 -22.53
C THR A 523 -11.33 2.11 -23.43
N PRO A 524 -11.31 3.13 -24.31
CA PRO A 524 -10.30 3.23 -25.35
C PRO A 524 -8.93 3.70 -24.85
N GLU A 525 -8.83 4.83 -24.15
CA GLU A 525 -7.55 5.59 -24.15
C GLU A 525 -6.40 4.96 -23.33
N LYS A 526 -6.66 4.48 -22.11
CA LYS A 526 -5.57 4.08 -21.18
C LYS A 526 -4.93 2.74 -21.55
N PHE A 527 -5.73 1.74 -21.93
CA PHE A 527 -5.22 0.43 -22.34
C PHE A 527 -4.70 0.42 -23.79
N GLU A 528 -5.23 1.27 -24.67
CA GLU A 528 -4.68 1.42 -26.03
C GLU A 528 -3.25 1.91 -26.02
N LYS A 529 -3.02 2.97 -25.23
CA LYS A 529 -1.68 3.54 -25.06
C LYS A 529 -0.71 2.49 -24.52
N ARG A 530 -1.13 1.71 -23.52
CA ARG A 530 -0.32 0.62 -22.95
C ARG A 530 -0.03 -0.50 -23.95
N ILE A 531 -1.01 -0.90 -24.77
CA ILE A 531 -0.79 -1.90 -25.83
C ILE A 531 0.19 -1.34 -26.89
N ASP A 532 0.04 -0.08 -27.30
CA ASP A 532 0.98 0.59 -28.23
C ASP A 532 2.39 0.70 -27.65
N GLU A 533 2.53 1.14 -26.40
CA GLU A 533 3.80 1.20 -25.66
C GLU A 533 4.43 -0.19 -25.59
N ARG A 534 3.67 -1.22 -25.20
CA ARG A 534 4.13 -2.60 -25.12
C ARG A 534 4.57 -3.15 -26.48
N MET A 535 3.82 -2.89 -27.54
CA MET A 535 4.21 -3.27 -28.91
C MET A 535 5.53 -2.61 -29.32
N ARG A 536 5.70 -1.32 -29.01
CA ARG A 536 6.95 -0.58 -29.28
C ARG A 536 8.13 -1.13 -28.46
N GLU A 537 7.92 -1.51 -27.21
CA GLU A 537 8.95 -2.15 -26.39
C GLU A 537 9.39 -3.50 -26.95
N ILE A 538 8.42 -4.36 -27.30
CA ILE A 538 8.72 -5.66 -27.91
C ILE A 538 9.48 -5.46 -29.23
N LEU A 539 9.07 -4.50 -30.06
CA LEU A 539 9.76 -4.17 -31.31
C LEU A 539 11.21 -3.71 -31.06
N LYS A 540 11.44 -2.82 -30.08
CA LYS A 540 12.80 -2.38 -29.69
C LYS A 540 13.67 -3.53 -29.19
N GLY A 541 13.07 -4.53 -28.53
CA GLY A 541 13.77 -5.70 -27.99
C GLY A 541 14.05 -6.80 -29.03
N ILE A 542 13.58 -6.63 -30.26
CA ILE A 542 13.74 -7.59 -31.35
C ILE A 542 14.85 -7.11 -32.28
N SER A 543 15.75 -8.02 -32.69
CA SER A 543 16.65 -7.71 -33.80
C SER A 543 15.83 -7.54 -35.07
N HIS A 544 15.92 -6.37 -35.67
CA HIS A 544 15.17 -6.05 -36.87
C HIS A 544 15.63 -6.92 -38.06
N ALA A 545 16.90 -7.32 -38.12
CA ALA A 545 17.37 -8.29 -39.10
C ALA A 545 16.74 -9.68 -38.91
N GLU A 546 16.55 -10.12 -37.66
CA GLU A 546 15.84 -11.37 -37.37
C GLU A 546 14.33 -11.25 -37.68
N LEU A 547 13.72 -10.10 -37.38
CA LEU A 547 12.32 -9.82 -37.72
C LEU A 547 12.09 -9.86 -39.22
N TYR A 548 13.00 -9.25 -39.98
CA TYR A 548 13.02 -9.28 -41.43
C TYR A 548 13.14 -10.71 -41.94
N THR A 549 14.09 -11.48 -41.39
CA THR A 549 14.32 -12.87 -41.78
C THR A 549 13.08 -13.73 -41.56
N GLU A 550 12.39 -13.61 -40.41
CA GLU A 550 11.17 -14.39 -40.17
C GLU A 550 10.00 -13.95 -41.05
N LEU A 551 9.78 -12.64 -41.21
CA LEU A 551 8.70 -12.14 -42.06
C LEU A 551 8.92 -12.47 -43.55
N HIS A 552 10.18 -12.58 -43.99
CA HIS A 552 10.54 -12.85 -45.39
C HIS A 552 10.63 -14.35 -45.70
N ILE A 553 11.18 -15.16 -44.79
CA ILE A 553 11.31 -16.62 -44.97
C ILE A 553 9.96 -17.34 -44.78
N GLU A 554 9.13 -16.96 -43.80
CA GLU A 554 7.78 -17.54 -43.64
C GLU A 554 6.73 -16.85 -44.52
N GLY A 555 6.95 -15.59 -44.93
CA GLY A 555 6.02 -14.84 -45.79
C GLY A 555 5.93 -15.41 -47.22
N ALA A 556 7.02 -16.00 -47.72
CA ALA A 556 7.07 -16.63 -49.04
C ALA A 556 6.25 -17.93 -49.12
N THR A 557 5.98 -18.60 -47.99
CA THR A 557 5.19 -19.84 -47.92
C THR A 557 3.73 -19.63 -47.51
N ARG A 558 3.35 -18.47 -46.95
CA ARG A 558 2.01 -18.25 -46.33
C ARG A 558 1.17 -17.13 -46.93
N GLY A 559 1.65 -16.45 -47.98
CA GLY A 559 0.83 -15.67 -48.91
C GLY A 559 -0.19 -14.71 -48.30
N GLN A 560 0.19 -13.77 -47.42
CA GLN A 560 -0.73 -12.67 -47.03
C GLN A 560 -0.11 -11.44 -46.35
N VAL A 561 1.11 -11.02 -46.69
CA VAL A 561 1.60 -9.69 -46.30
C VAL A 561 2.31 -9.01 -47.48
N VAL A 562 1.65 -8.04 -48.12
CA VAL A 562 2.31 -7.14 -49.09
C VAL A 562 3.07 -6.09 -48.30
N LEU A 563 4.39 -6.27 -48.25
CA LEU A 563 5.31 -5.31 -47.66
C LEU A 563 6.02 -4.60 -48.82
N ASN A 564 5.84 -3.29 -48.95
CA ASN A 564 6.55 -2.47 -49.93
C ASN A 564 7.98 -2.23 -49.43
N TRP A 565 8.98 -2.76 -50.14
CA TRP A 565 10.38 -2.73 -49.71
C TRP A 565 11.30 -2.01 -50.70
N THR A 566 12.29 -1.29 -50.15
CA THR A 566 13.50 -0.83 -50.84
C THR A 566 14.71 -1.43 -50.10
N GLU A 567 15.63 -2.05 -50.84
CA GLU A 567 16.85 -2.66 -50.28
C GLU A 567 17.73 -1.58 -49.64
N GLY A 568 17.89 -1.60 -48.32
CA GLY A 568 18.85 -0.72 -47.64
C GLY A 568 18.56 -0.43 -46.17
N ASN A 569 17.30 -0.27 -45.78
CA ASN A 569 16.91 -0.03 -44.38
C ASN A 569 16.35 -1.31 -43.75
N GLN A 570 17.02 -1.81 -42.71
CA GLN A 570 16.59 -2.94 -41.87
C GLN A 570 16.07 -2.43 -40.52
N SER A 571 15.37 -1.30 -40.49
CA SER A 571 14.77 -0.73 -39.27
C SER A 571 13.25 -0.68 -39.44
N PHE A 572 12.51 -0.98 -38.39
CA PHE A 572 11.06 -1.13 -38.41
C PHE A 572 10.46 -0.10 -37.47
N ASN A 573 9.35 0.51 -37.85
CA ASN A 573 8.57 1.41 -37.01
C ASN A 573 7.08 1.09 -37.12
N PHE A 574 6.30 1.63 -36.19
CA PHE A 574 4.84 1.60 -36.28
C PHE A 574 4.34 2.88 -36.94
N VAL A 575 3.54 2.74 -38.00
CA VAL A 575 2.90 3.85 -38.70
C VAL A 575 1.38 3.68 -38.60
N SER A 576 0.67 4.79 -38.36
CA SER A 576 -0.79 4.79 -38.34
C SER A 576 -1.33 4.89 -39.78
N GLU A 577 -2.15 3.92 -40.20
CA GLU A 577 -2.84 3.94 -41.49
C GLU A 577 -4.24 4.58 -41.37
N GLY A 578 -4.39 5.76 -41.98
CA GLY A 578 -5.68 6.39 -42.26
C GLY A 578 -6.43 6.98 -41.05
N ARG A 579 -7.68 7.41 -41.29
CA ARG A 579 -8.54 8.07 -40.28
C ARG A 579 -9.04 7.15 -39.14
N ASN A 580 -8.76 5.84 -39.22
CA ASN A 580 -9.26 4.84 -38.27
C ASN A 580 -8.20 4.34 -37.27
N GLY A 581 -6.99 4.92 -37.28
CA GLY A 581 -5.97 4.65 -36.25
C GLY A 581 -5.32 3.27 -36.30
N LYS A 582 -5.46 2.49 -37.37
CA LYS A 582 -4.83 1.16 -37.48
C LYS A 582 -3.30 1.28 -37.47
N LEU A 583 -2.62 0.40 -36.75
CA LEU A 583 -1.16 0.34 -36.71
C LEU A 583 -0.61 -0.69 -37.68
N LYS A 584 0.36 -0.28 -38.49
CA LYS A 584 1.10 -1.16 -39.39
C LYS A 584 2.59 -1.09 -39.07
N LEU A 585 3.24 -2.24 -39.14
CA LEU A 585 4.69 -2.33 -39.12
C LEU A 585 5.22 -1.89 -40.49
N SER A 586 6.05 -0.85 -40.51
CA SER A 586 6.58 -0.22 -41.72
C SER A 586 8.11 -0.13 -41.64
N ASN A 587 8.76 0.06 -42.78
CA ASN A 587 10.19 0.34 -42.81
C ASN A 587 10.42 1.75 -42.24
N ALA A 588 11.36 1.87 -41.30
CA ALA A 588 11.64 3.12 -40.61
C ALA A 588 12.45 4.11 -41.44
#